data_AF-A0A7X7KR07-F1
#
_entry.id   AF-A0A7X7KR07-F1
#
_cell.length_a   1.000
_cell.length_b   1.000
_cell.length_c   1.000
_cell.angle_alpha   90.00
_cell.angle_beta   90.00
_cell.angle_gamma   90.00
#
_symmetry.space_group_name_H-M   'P 1'
#
loop_
_entity.id
_entity.type
_entity.pdbx_description
1 polymer ?
#
loop_
_entity_poly.entity_id
_entity_poly.type
_entity_poly.pdbx_seq_one_letter_code
_entity_poly.pdbx_strand_id
1 'polypeptide(L)'
;MMTPRHTLACLAACAVLSGLGAAELLTRGPVPAPIQHQAWWRFEEALFGYRPAFTPGIACFDGQGRPYLRWEDVIQTPDDAGQWLRLPFTAAPATLFPSWDGKFMQGYFADEHVVFDDAGDAYTTVNATRSSIGRIFLLHSRDRCRTWKAYTVGLGYSRLERRDGHTRLTRPPALLIHDSGMRGVLQLVLPEKRPDGTLDVSRSKVISEDSLLVSNHSGGGNSVITLGDRVIVAFPGRTPLPGKEKAGTPQYIVSYDLTTHRLSAPVLLGLGGHGPPDAHNLPVIAADSQGTLHAVLGAHHEPFLYTHSLQPGSIEDGWSEPVRIGTPKRRAAEGSYTYVGLVCDPADTLHVVGRWAGDSYTFKLAYLRKKQGQPWEANRDLVIPFKGNYHVWYHKLTLDGRGRLFLNYVCRADTKRSDEVPSFLRKWPTRPPEGSFLTQSHCLLMSDDGGDSWRLATSADLLPAAAT
;
A
#
# COMPACT_ATOMS: atom_id res chain seq x y z
N MET A 1 -31.30 -42.88 -24.04
CA MET A 1 -31.53 -41.48 -24.45
C MET A 1 -32.09 -40.70 -23.28
N MET A 2 -31.30 -39.86 -22.64
CA MET A 2 -31.74 -38.59 -22.06
C MET A 2 -30.50 -37.84 -21.56
N THR A 3 -30.35 -36.64 -22.10
CA THR A 3 -29.20 -35.72 -22.04
C THR A 3 -28.96 -35.11 -20.65
N PRO A 4 -27.72 -34.74 -20.30
CA PRO A 4 -27.43 -33.94 -19.12
C PRO A 4 -27.80 -32.47 -19.36
N ARG A 5 -28.48 -31.86 -18.38
CA ARG A 5 -28.76 -30.41 -18.36
C ARG A 5 -27.50 -29.67 -17.92
N HIS A 6 -26.88 -28.95 -18.85
CA HIS A 6 -25.96 -27.87 -18.55
C HIS A 6 -26.76 -26.66 -18.05
N THR A 7 -26.58 -26.29 -16.79
CA THR A 7 -27.08 -25.01 -16.27
C THR A 7 -25.92 -24.02 -16.27
N LEU A 8 -25.86 -23.18 -17.30
CA LEU A 8 -25.06 -21.94 -17.27
C LEU A 8 -25.68 -21.03 -16.20
N ALA A 9 -24.98 -20.81 -15.10
CA ALA A 9 -25.31 -19.74 -14.17
C ALA A 9 -24.65 -18.45 -14.66
N CYS A 10 -25.40 -17.62 -15.37
CA CYS A 10 -25.04 -16.22 -15.59
C CYS A 10 -25.17 -15.48 -14.25
N LEU A 11 -24.03 -15.15 -13.64
CA LEU A 11 -23.96 -14.18 -12.53
C LEU A 11 -24.28 -12.79 -13.10
N ALA A 12 -25.50 -12.32 -12.87
CA ALA A 12 -25.87 -10.94 -13.13
C ALA A 12 -25.16 -10.03 -12.10
N ALA A 13 -24.30 -9.14 -12.58
CA ALA A 13 -23.76 -8.06 -11.77
C ALA A 13 -24.89 -7.07 -11.44
N CYS A 14 -25.32 -7.01 -10.18
CA CYS A 14 -26.22 -5.96 -9.71
C CYS A 14 -25.44 -4.65 -9.61
N ALA A 15 -25.64 -3.74 -10.57
CA ALA A 15 -25.23 -2.36 -10.46
C ALA A 15 -26.17 -1.64 -9.47
N VAL A 16 -25.64 -1.25 -8.31
CA VAL A 16 -26.32 -0.30 -7.41
C VAL A 16 -25.88 1.09 -7.83
N LEU A 17 -26.81 1.86 -8.42
CA LEU A 17 -26.60 3.25 -8.83
C LEU A 17 -26.43 4.15 -7.58
N SER A 18 -25.23 4.67 -7.32
CA SER A 18 -25.03 5.82 -6.44
C SER A 18 -25.21 7.11 -7.24
N GLY A 19 -26.14 7.97 -6.81
CA GLY A 19 -26.64 9.09 -7.62
C GLY A 19 -25.60 10.15 -7.96
N LEU A 20 -25.49 10.46 -9.26
CA LEU A 20 -24.96 11.72 -9.77
C LEU A 20 -25.90 12.86 -9.33
N GLY A 21 -25.47 13.75 -8.43
CA GLY A 21 -26.24 14.98 -8.15
C GLY A 21 -25.91 15.73 -6.86
N ALA A 22 -25.27 15.09 -5.87
CA ALA A 22 -24.80 15.78 -4.68
C ALA A 22 -23.38 16.31 -4.88
N ALA A 23 -23.10 17.51 -4.36
CA ALA A 23 -21.74 18.03 -4.33
C ALA A 23 -20.87 17.15 -3.41
N GLU A 24 -19.75 16.63 -3.92
CA GLU A 24 -18.81 15.80 -3.16
C GLU A 24 -18.03 16.57 -2.08
N LEU A 25 -18.08 17.91 -2.16
CA LEU A 25 -17.55 18.86 -1.20
C LEU A 25 -18.60 19.96 -0.97
N LEU A 26 -18.75 20.39 0.28
CA LEU A 26 -19.59 21.53 0.66
C LEU A 26 -18.81 22.86 0.65
N THR A 27 -17.50 22.82 0.37
CA THR A 27 -16.66 24.00 0.19
C THR A 27 -16.72 24.51 -1.25
N ARG A 28 -16.49 25.81 -1.44
CA ARG A 28 -16.24 26.38 -2.77
C ARG A 28 -14.81 26.06 -3.19
N GLY A 29 -14.63 25.24 -4.23
CA GLY A 29 -13.31 24.88 -4.77
C GLY A 29 -12.61 23.74 -4.02
N PRO A 30 -11.35 23.45 -4.40
CA PRO A 30 -10.58 22.34 -3.84
C PRO A 30 -10.23 22.58 -2.37
N VAL A 31 -10.05 21.50 -1.62
CA VAL A 31 -9.56 21.54 -0.22
C VAL A 31 -8.08 21.18 -0.21
N PRO A 32 -7.17 22.16 -0.04
CA PRO A 32 -5.73 21.89 -0.07
C PRO A 32 -5.22 21.28 1.24
N ALA A 33 -4.11 20.56 1.16
CA ALA A 33 -3.30 20.19 2.30
C ALA A 33 -2.39 21.37 2.74
N PRO A 34 -1.98 21.47 4.02
CA PRO A 34 -2.30 20.55 5.11
C PRO A 34 -3.76 20.61 5.54
N ILE A 35 -4.38 19.44 5.74
CA ILE A 35 -5.69 19.34 6.37
C ILE A 35 -5.51 19.35 7.89
N GLN A 36 -6.01 20.39 8.55
CA GLN A 36 -6.01 20.49 10.01
C GLN A 36 -7.32 19.93 10.57
N HIS A 37 -7.24 18.76 11.22
CA HIS A 37 -8.36 18.23 11.99
C HIS A 37 -8.70 19.18 13.15
N GLN A 38 -9.97 19.22 13.54
CA GLN A 38 -10.45 20.03 14.67
C GLN A 38 -10.97 19.15 15.81
N ALA A 39 -11.02 19.74 17.01
CA ALA A 39 -11.54 19.09 18.21
C ALA A 39 -12.94 18.50 17.98
N TRP A 40 -13.32 17.54 18.83
CA TRP A 40 -14.61 16.85 18.76
C TRP A 40 -14.78 16.02 17.49
N TRP A 41 -13.69 15.38 17.05
CA TRP A 41 -13.69 14.39 15.96
C TRP A 41 -14.15 14.98 14.62
N ARG A 42 -13.83 16.25 14.38
CA ARG A 42 -14.13 16.96 13.14
C ARG A 42 -13.00 16.73 12.14
N PHE A 43 -13.24 15.80 11.23
CA PHE A 43 -12.36 15.40 10.14
C PHE A 43 -12.92 15.85 8.79
N GLU A 44 -12.43 15.30 7.68
CA GLU A 44 -12.71 15.73 6.31
C GLU A 44 -14.21 15.84 6.00
N GLU A 45 -14.99 14.81 6.33
CA GLU A 45 -16.45 14.83 6.11
C GLU A 45 -17.13 15.95 6.92
N ALA A 46 -16.76 16.14 8.18
CA ALA A 46 -17.39 17.13 9.05
C ALA A 46 -16.87 18.57 8.84
N LEU A 47 -15.67 18.72 8.26
CA LEU A 47 -15.05 20.00 7.98
C LEU A 47 -15.44 20.52 6.61
N PHE A 48 -15.53 19.63 5.61
CA PHE A 48 -15.65 20.01 4.21
C PHE A 48 -16.82 19.33 3.49
N GLY A 49 -17.56 18.46 4.16
CA GLY A 49 -18.61 17.67 3.52
C GLY A 49 -18.09 16.63 2.53
N TYR A 50 -16.84 16.19 2.69
CA TYR A 50 -16.18 15.25 1.79
C TYR A 50 -16.93 13.91 1.69
N ARG A 51 -17.63 13.72 0.57
CA ARG A 51 -18.48 12.57 0.25
C ARG A 51 -18.38 12.23 -1.25
N PRO A 52 -17.25 11.69 -1.71
CA PRO A 52 -17.10 11.29 -3.10
C PRO A 52 -18.08 10.18 -3.49
N ALA A 53 -18.35 10.03 -4.79
CA ALA A 53 -19.24 8.98 -5.32
C ALA A 53 -18.68 7.55 -5.18
N PHE A 54 -17.43 7.41 -4.74
CA PHE A 54 -16.75 6.17 -4.40
C PHE A 54 -16.37 6.15 -2.92
N THR A 55 -16.14 4.97 -2.35
CA THR A 55 -15.48 4.87 -1.02
C THR A 55 -13.97 4.95 -1.20
N PRO A 56 -13.26 5.93 -0.57
CA PRO A 56 -11.83 6.08 -0.77
C PRO A 56 -11.02 4.85 -0.33
N GLY A 57 -10.44 4.16 -1.32
CA GLY A 57 -9.47 3.09 -1.12
C GLY A 57 -8.13 3.46 -1.73
N ILE A 58 -7.25 2.48 -1.88
CA ILE A 58 -6.00 2.63 -2.63
C ILE A 58 -6.36 2.82 -4.11
N ALA A 59 -5.95 3.95 -4.71
CA ALA A 59 -6.19 4.23 -6.12
C ALA A 59 -5.18 3.47 -6.99
N CYS A 60 -5.62 2.40 -7.63
CA CYS A 60 -4.82 1.67 -8.61
C CYS A 60 -5.37 1.89 -10.01
N PHE A 61 -4.54 1.80 -11.04
CA PHE A 61 -4.94 2.15 -12.41
C PHE A 61 -4.56 1.04 -13.38
N ASP A 62 -5.44 0.76 -14.34
CA ASP A 62 -5.09 -0.10 -15.48
C ASP A 62 -4.24 0.64 -16.52
N GLY A 63 -3.83 -0.07 -17.58
CA GLY A 63 -3.03 0.51 -18.67
C GLY A 63 -3.72 1.63 -19.46
N GLN A 64 -5.03 1.85 -19.27
CA GLN A 64 -5.78 2.96 -19.88
C GLN A 64 -6.02 4.10 -18.88
N GLY A 65 -5.47 4.01 -17.67
CA GLY A 65 -5.65 5.01 -16.63
C GLY A 65 -7.03 4.94 -15.95
N ARG A 66 -7.77 3.82 -16.08
CA ARG A 66 -9.04 3.66 -15.36
C ARG A 66 -8.77 3.29 -13.90
N PRO A 67 -9.45 3.91 -12.93
CA PRO A 67 -9.21 3.65 -11.51
C PRO A 67 -9.92 2.38 -11.04
N TYR A 68 -9.27 1.64 -10.15
CA TYR A 68 -9.79 0.49 -9.41
C TYR A 68 -9.42 0.64 -7.94
N LEU A 69 -10.43 0.71 -7.08
CA LEU A 69 -10.27 0.90 -5.65
C LEU A 69 -10.93 -0.25 -4.92
N ARG A 70 -10.16 -1.03 -4.19
CA ARG A 70 -10.72 -2.08 -3.35
C ARG A 70 -11.36 -1.47 -2.10
N TRP A 71 -12.52 -2.00 -1.75
CA TRP A 71 -13.22 -1.69 -0.52
C TRP A 71 -13.97 -2.94 -0.06
N GLU A 72 -13.69 -3.41 1.16
CA GLU A 72 -14.27 -4.63 1.70
C GLU A 72 -14.10 -5.83 0.74
N ASP A 73 -15.19 -6.40 0.23
CA ASP A 73 -15.25 -7.55 -0.68
C ASP A 73 -15.53 -7.17 -2.14
N VAL A 74 -15.47 -5.87 -2.47
CA VAL A 74 -15.66 -5.35 -3.84
C VAL A 74 -14.47 -4.54 -4.34
N ILE A 75 -14.37 -4.48 -5.67
CA ILE A 75 -13.54 -3.51 -6.39
C ILE A 75 -14.47 -2.46 -7.00
N GLN A 76 -14.20 -1.19 -6.69
CA GLN A 76 -14.92 -0.04 -7.22
C GLN A 76 -14.21 0.49 -8.45
N THR A 77 -14.93 0.71 -9.54
CA THR A 77 -14.39 1.28 -10.78
C THR A 77 -15.51 1.96 -11.58
N PRO A 78 -15.27 3.08 -12.25
CA PRO A 78 -16.29 3.71 -13.09
C PRO A 78 -16.51 2.91 -14.39
N ASP A 79 -17.75 2.87 -14.85
CA ASP A 79 -18.06 2.47 -16.22
C ASP A 79 -17.76 3.59 -17.23
N ASP A 80 -18.01 3.32 -18.51
CA ASP A 80 -17.72 4.29 -19.58
C ASP A 80 -18.64 5.54 -19.51
N ALA A 81 -19.72 5.50 -18.73
CA ALA A 81 -20.59 6.65 -18.44
C ALA A 81 -20.21 7.38 -17.13
N GLY A 82 -19.12 6.96 -16.47
CA GLY A 82 -18.66 7.51 -15.21
C GLY A 82 -19.45 7.06 -13.97
N GLN A 83 -20.32 6.07 -14.10
CA GLN A 83 -21.01 5.47 -12.94
C GLN A 83 -20.11 4.50 -12.21
N TRP A 84 -20.01 4.63 -10.89
CA TRP A 84 -19.21 3.72 -10.08
C TRP A 84 -19.86 2.35 -9.94
N LEU A 85 -19.21 1.33 -10.52
CA LEU A 85 -19.55 -0.08 -10.36
C LEU A 85 -18.94 -0.64 -9.07
N ARG A 86 -19.58 -1.65 -8.49
CA ARG A 86 -19.04 -2.48 -7.41
C ARG A 86 -18.93 -3.92 -7.89
N LEU A 87 -17.71 -4.41 -8.04
CA LEU A 87 -17.40 -5.72 -8.60
C LEU A 87 -16.94 -6.68 -7.49
N PRO A 88 -17.76 -7.66 -7.06
CA PRO A 88 -17.37 -8.59 -6.01
C PRO A 88 -16.26 -9.53 -6.49
N PHE A 89 -15.31 -9.85 -5.63
CA PHE A 89 -14.17 -10.72 -5.97
C PHE A 89 -14.06 -12.00 -5.09
N THR A 90 -14.89 -12.13 -4.06
CA THR A 90 -14.84 -13.22 -3.09
C THR A 90 -15.51 -14.53 -3.58
N ALA A 91 -16.31 -14.47 -4.64
CA ALA A 91 -16.95 -15.65 -5.21
C ALA A 91 -15.95 -16.71 -5.70
N ALA A 92 -14.79 -16.28 -6.22
CA ALA A 92 -13.78 -17.21 -6.75
C ALA A 92 -13.12 -18.06 -5.67
N PRO A 93 -12.59 -17.51 -4.55
CA PRO A 93 -12.16 -18.32 -3.41
C PRO A 93 -13.27 -19.20 -2.81
N ALA A 94 -14.51 -18.68 -2.69
CA ALA A 94 -15.63 -19.44 -2.16
C ALA A 94 -15.99 -20.67 -3.02
N THR A 95 -15.80 -20.58 -4.34
CA THR A 95 -16.00 -21.71 -5.25
C THR A 95 -14.96 -22.81 -5.03
N LEU A 96 -13.70 -22.43 -4.77
CA LEU A 96 -12.63 -23.39 -4.45
C LEU A 96 -12.79 -23.99 -3.05
N PHE A 97 -13.31 -23.20 -2.11
CA PHE A 97 -13.50 -23.58 -0.71
C PHE A 97 -14.92 -23.26 -0.25
N PRO A 98 -15.91 -24.13 -0.53
CA PRO A 98 -17.31 -23.89 -0.14
C PRO A 98 -17.54 -23.79 1.38
N SER A 99 -16.60 -24.28 2.19
CA SER A 99 -16.62 -24.16 3.65
C SER A 99 -16.11 -22.81 4.18
N TRP A 100 -15.68 -21.89 3.30
CA TRP A 100 -15.14 -20.61 3.72
C TRP A 100 -16.22 -19.73 4.35
N ASP A 101 -15.94 -19.26 5.56
CA ASP A 101 -16.77 -18.32 6.33
C ASP A 101 -16.75 -16.87 5.82
N GLY A 102 -16.18 -16.63 4.62
CA GLY A 102 -16.12 -15.32 3.97
C GLY A 102 -15.18 -14.31 4.63
N LYS A 103 -14.48 -14.69 5.70
CA LYS A 103 -13.56 -13.79 6.42
C LYS A 103 -12.19 -13.75 5.77
N PHE A 104 -11.64 -12.55 5.63
CA PHE A 104 -10.27 -12.30 5.20
C PHE A 104 -9.78 -10.98 5.79
N MET A 105 -8.47 -10.74 5.76
CA MET A 105 -7.89 -9.48 6.18
C MET A 105 -8.34 -8.36 5.24
N GLN A 106 -8.87 -7.29 5.82
CA GLN A 106 -9.30 -6.08 5.15
C GLN A 106 -8.70 -4.85 5.85
N GLY A 107 -8.66 -3.74 5.12
CA GLY A 107 -8.22 -2.45 5.59
C GLY A 107 -6.72 -2.38 5.91
N TYR A 108 -6.43 -1.72 7.02
CA TYR A 108 -5.14 -1.14 7.44
C TYR A 108 -3.86 -1.94 7.26
N PHE A 109 -3.96 -3.25 7.44
CA PHE A 109 -2.84 -4.19 7.41
C PHE A 109 -2.95 -5.16 6.23
N ALA A 110 -3.97 -5.04 5.39
CA ALA A 110 -4.13 -5.89 4.21
C ALA A 110 -3.41 -5.27 3.00
N ASP A 111 -2.97 -6.13 2.09
CA ASP A 111 -2.59 -5.69 0.76
C ASP A 111 -3.86 -5.62 -0.12
N GLU A 112 -4.40 -4.40 -0.25
CA GLU A 112 -5.64 -4.13 -0.97
C GLU A 112 -5.43 -3.61 -2.39
N HIS A 113 -4.21 -3.65 -2.91
CA HIS A 113 -3.94 -3.17 -4.28
C HIS A 113 -4.62 -4.06 -5.32
N VAL A 114 -5.02 -3.42 -6.41
CA VAL A 114 -5.42 -4.08 -7.66
C VAL A 114 -4.33 -3.76 -8.68
N VAL A 115 -3.50 -4.74 -9.01
CA VAL A 115 -2.31 -4.55 -9.84
C VAL A 115 -2.60 -5.03 -11.24
N PHE A 116 -2.11 -4.30 -12.24
CA PHE A 116 -2.28 -4.64 -13.65
C PHE A 116 -0.94 -4.90 -14.31
N ASP A 117 -0.85 -6.00 -15.05
CA ASP A 117 0.31 -6.26 -15.90
C ASP A 117 0.21 -5.52 -17.24
N ASP A 118 1.27 -5.58 -18.05
CA ASP A 118 1.36 -4.90 -19.35
C ASP A 118 0.36 -5.45 -20.38
N ALA A 119 -0.19 -6.66 -20.16
CA ALA A 119 -1.24 -7.24 -20.98
C ALA A 119 -2.66 -6.81 -20.54
N GLY A 120 -2.78 -6.09 -19.42
CA GLY A 120 -4.06 -5.62 -18.88
C GLY A 120 -4.77 -6.63 -17.98
N ASP A 121 -4.13 -7.74 -17.60
CA ASP A 121 -4.69 -8.65 -16.61
C ASP A 121 -4.58 -8.03 -15.21
N ALA A 122 -5.60 -8.21 -14.39
CA ALA A 122 -5.68 -7.69 -13.03
C ALA A 122 -5.36 -8.76 -11.99
N TYR A 123 -4.71 -8.34 -10.91
CA TYR A 123 -4.28 -9.18 -9.80
C TYR A 123 -4.60 -8.52 -8.46
N THR A 124 -5.08 -9.28 -7.49
CA THR A 124 -5.19 -8.83 -6.10
C THR A 124 -5.07 -10.03 -5.15
N THR A 125 -4.90 -9.79 -3.85
CA THR A 125 -4.76 -10.88 -2.87
C THR A 125 -5.94 -10.99 -1.92
N VAL A 126 -6.33 -12.22 -1.57
CA VAL A 126 -7.27 -12.47 -0.47
C VAL A 126 -6.51 -13.21 0.62
N ASN A 127 -6.18 -12.50 1.69
CA ASN A 127 -5.53 -13.10 2.84
C ASN A 127 -6.57 -13.62 3.84
N ALA A 128 -6.95 -14.88 3.68
CA ALA A 128 -7.89 -15.58 4.54
C ALA A 128 -7.16 -16.43 5.61
N THR A 129 -5.94 -16.06 6.01
CA THR A 129 -5.13 -16.84 6.97
C THR A 129 -5.80 -16.97 8.35
N ARG A 130 -6.55 -15.95 8.79
CA ARG A 130 -7.29 -15.97 10.08
C ARG A 130 -8.76 -16.36 9.92
N SER A 131 -9.09 -17.11 8.88
CA SER A 131 -10.44 -17.58 8.58
C SER A 131 -10.54 -19.09 8.75
N SER A 132 -11.73 -19.65 8.53
CA SER A 132 -12.02 -21.09 8.52
C SER A 132 -11.11 -21.92 7.60
N ILE A 133 -10.55 -21.32 6.55
CA ILE A 133 -9.73 -22.03 5.55
C ILE A 133 -8.24 -21.81 5.75
N GLY A 134 -7.85 -20.72 6.43
CA GLY A 134 -6.46 -20.39 6.72
C GLY A 134 -5.57 -20.40 5.48
N ARG A 135 -5.88 -19.62 4.44
CA ARG A 135 -5.11 -19.58 3.17
C ARG A 135 -4.94 -18.15 2.66
N ILE A 136 -3.92 -17.95 1.83
CA ILE A 136 -3.79 -16.76 0.97
C ILE A 136 -4.12 -17.16 -0.46
N PHE A 137 -4.89 -16.32 -1.15
CA PHE A 137 -5.17 -16.43 -2.57
C PHE A 137 -4.55 -15.29 -3.35
N LEU A 138 -3.96 -15.61 -4.50
CA LEU A 138 -3.80 -14.66 -5.60
C LEU A 138 -5.04 -14.78 -6.49
N LEU A 139 -5.71 -13.66 -6.73
CA LEU A 139 -6.81 -13.58 -7.69
C LEU A 139 -6.28 -13.03 -9.01
N HIS A 140 -6.82 -13.53 -10.11
CA HIS A 140 -6.48 -13.14 -11.48
C HIS A 140 -7.75 -12.89 -12.29
N SER A 141 -7.81 -11.75 -12.98
CA SER A 141 -8.89 -11.37 -13.88
C SER A 141 -8.32 -10.94 -15.23
N ARG A 142 -9.03 -11.27 -16.31
CA ARG A 142 -8.67 -10.89 -17.70
C ARG A 142 -9.73 -9.99 -18.35
N ASP A 143 -10.73 -9.58 -17.58
CA ASP A 143 -11.94 -8.92 -18.06
C ASP A 143 -12.28 -7.68 -17.23
N ARG A 144 -11.24 -6.93 -16.82
CA ARG A 144 -11.36 -5.70 -16.03
C ARG A 144 -12.06 -5.93 -14.69
N CYS A 145 -11.59 -6.93 -13.95
CA CYS A 145 -12.07 -7.26 -12.61
C CYS A 145 -13.52 -7.77 -12.55
N ARG A 146 -14.16 -8.09 -13.70
CA ARG A 146 -15.56 -8.55 -13.75
C ARG A 146 -15.70 -10.00 -13.29
N THR A 147 -14.73 -10.85 -13.62
CA THR A 147 -14.64 -12.21 -13.14
C THR A 147 -13.24 -12.52 -12.64
N TRP A 148 -13.15 -13.46 -11.70
CA TRP A 148 -11.91 -13.81 -11.02
C TRP A 148 -11.68 -15.31 -11.04
N LYS A 149 -10.42 -15.71 -11.20
CA LYS A 149 -9.92 -17.03 -10.86
C LYS A 149 -9.01 -16.92 -9.65
N ALA A 150 -9.17 -17.83 -8.69
CA ALA A 150 -8.39 -17.86 -7.46
C ALA A 150 -7.30 -18.94 -7.52
N TYR A 151 -6.14 -18.66 -6.92
CA TYR A 151 -5.01 -19.57 -6.80
C TYR A 151 -4.48 -19.53 -5.37
N THR A 152 -4.37 -20.69 -4.72
CA THR A 152 -3.76 -20.77 -3.38
C THR A 152 -2.26 -20.57 -3.49
N VAL A 153 -1.71 -19.63 -2.72
CA VAL A 153 -0.30 -19.21 -2.82
C VAL A 153 0.49 -19.34 -1.52
N GLY A 154 -0.17 -19.62 -0.39
CA GLY A 154 0.52 -19.89 0.87
C GLY A 154 -0.31 -19.58 2.11
N LEU A 155 0.41 -19.37 3.23
CA LEU A 155 -0.09 -19.05 4.56
C LEU A 155 0.64 -17.81 5.09
N GLY A 156 0.01 -17.06 6.01
CA GLY A 156 0.65 -15.93 6.69
C GLY A 156 0.23 -14.58 6.10
N TYR A 157 1.19 -13.71 5.75
CA TYR A 157 0.97 -12.38 5.17
C TYR A 157 1.45 -12.28 3.73
N SER A 158 0.78 -11.46 2.92
CA SER A 158 1.13 -11.22 1.51
C SER A 158 1.56 -9.77 1.26
N ARG A 159 2.49 -9.58 0.32
CA ARG A 159 2.74 -8.29 -0.35
C ARG A 159 2.90 -8.49 -1.84
N LEU A 160 2.09 -7.79 -2.61
CA LEU A 160 2.11 -7.83 -4.07
C LEU A 160 3.08 -6.77 -4.60
N GLU A 161 3.86 -7.16 -5.60
CA GLU A 161 4.60 -6.22 -6.44
C GLU A 161 3.63 -5.26 -7.12
N ARG A 162 3.99 -3.99 -7.17
CA ARG A 162 3.20 -2.93 -7.78
C ARG A 162 4.09 -2.08 -8.66
N ARG A 163 3.52 -1.50 -9.71
CA ARG A 163 4.23 -0.49 -10.50
C ARG A 163 4.53 0.74 -9.65
N ASP A 164 5.74 1.24 -9.81
CA ASP A 164 6.10 2.64 -9.64
C ASP A 164 6.24 3.29 -11.04
N GLY A 165 6.84 4.48 -11.14
CA GLY A 165 6.97 5.22 -12.39
C GLY A 165 7.86 4.54 -13.45
N HIS A 166 8.73 3.61 -13.07
CA HIS A 166 9.74 3.03 -13.97
C HIS A 166 9.74 1.50 -14.03
N THR A 167 9.10 0.83 -13.09
CA THR A 167 8.93 -0.63 -13.12
C THR A 167 7.81 -1.03 -14.08
N ARG A 168 8.11 -2.02 -14.92
CA ARG A 168 7.13 -2.64 -15.82
C ARG A 168 6.72 -4.01 -15.31
N LEU A 169 5.46 -4.36 -15.52
CA LEU A 169 4.94 -5.66 -15.16
C LEU A 169 4.66 -6.44 -16.46
N THR A 170 5.73 -6.84 -17.16
CA THR A 170 5.63 -7.63 -18.40
C THR A 170 5.17 -9.07 -18.15
N ARG A 171 4.97 -9.43 -16.89
CA ARG A 171 4.54 -10.74 -16.37
C ARG A 171 3.60 -10.53 -15.18
N PRO A 172 2.92 -11.58 -14.70
CA PRO A 172 2.19 -11.49 -13.45
C PRO A 172 3.09 -10.93 -12.33
N PRO A 173 2.55 -10.07 -11.44
CA PRO A 173 3.33 -9.45 -10.38
C PRO A 173 3.93 -10.51 -9.44
N ALA A 174 5.18 -10.29 -9.04
CA ALA A 174 5.81 -11.06 -7.98
C ALA A 174 5.03 -10.90 -6.67
N LEU A 175 5.02 -11.95 -5.86
CA LEU A 175 4.29 -11.99 -4.60
C LEU A 175 5.21 -12.45 -3.48
N LEU A 176 5.31 -11.65 -2.42
CA LEU A 176 5.99 -12.06 -1.20
C LEU A 176 4.99 -12.68 -0.23
N ILE A 177 5.34 -13.84 0.32
CA ILE A 177 4.61 -14.50 1.40
C ILE A 177 5.51 -14.59 2.62
N HIS A 178 5.07 -13.97 3.72
CA HIS A 178 5.71 -14.13 5.02
C HIS A 178 4.94 -15.14 5.85
N ASP A 179 5.56 -16.27 6.15
CA ASP A 179 4.95 -17.31 6.96
C ASP A 179 5.17 -17.00 8.45
N SER A 180 4.14 -16.41 9.07
CA SER A 180 4.11 -16.14 10.51
C SER A 180 4.06 -17.41 11.36
N GLY A 181 3.65 -18.56 10.80
CA GLY A 181 3.64 -19.86 11.47
C GLY A 181 5.03 -20.52 11.52
N MET A 182 5.89 -20.25 10.53
CA MET A 182 7.27 -20.78 10.45
C MET A 182 8.36 -19.82 10.96
N ARG A 183 8.02 -18.89 11.86
CA ARG A 183 9.00 -18.05 12.59
C ARG A 183 9.92 -17.18 11.72
N GLY A 184 9.43 -16.58 10.63
CA GLY A 184 10.16 -15.54 9.91
C GLY A 184 10.59 -15.89 8.49
N VAL A 185 10.09 -16.98 7.92
CA VAL A 185 10.38 -17.36 6.53
C VAL A 185 9.67 -16.40 5.57
N LEU A 186 10.47 -15.79 4.68
CA LEU A 186 10.02 -14.96 3.57
C LEU A 186 10.20 -15.74 2.27
N GLN A 187 9.10 -15.93 1.53
CA GLN A 187 9.07 -16.60 0.24
C GLN A 187 8.70 -15.62 -0.86
N LEU A 188 9.33 -15.78 -2.02
CA LEU A 188 8.98 -15.14 -3.28
C LEU A 188 8.22 -16.16 -4.13
N VAL A 189 6.98 -15.84 -4.50
CA VAL A 189 6.17 -16.58 -5.47
C VAL A 189 6.21 -15.81 -6.78
N LEU A 190 6.45 -16.54 -7.88
CA LEU A 190 6.53 -16.00 -9.23
C LEU A 190 5.45 -16.65 -10.11
N PRO A 191 4.26 -16.04 -10.21
CA PRO A 191 3.22 -16.59 -11.06
C PRO A 191 3.59 -16.50 -12.54
N GLU A 192 3.28 -17.55 -13.31
CA GLU A 192 3.51 -17.59 -14.75
C GLU A 192 2.21 -17.84 -15.50
N LYS A 193 1.99 -17.11 -16.60
CA LYS A 193 0.83 -17.37 -17.47
C LYS A 193 1.06 -18.64 -18.28
N ARG A 194 0.08 -19.54 -18.25
CA ARG A 194 -0.01 -20.68 -19.17
C ARG A 194 -0.62 -20.23 -20.51
N PRO A 195 -0.48 -21.01 -21.59
CA PRO A 195 -1.07 -20.69 -22.89
C PRO A 195 -2.59 -20.49 -22.90
N ASP A 196 -3.31 -21.14 -21.97
CA ASP A 196 -4.76 -20.96 -21.78
C ASP A 196 -5.14 -19.69 -21.00
N GLY A 197 -4.12 -18.92 -20.58
CA GLY A 197 -4.20 -17.72 -19.76
C GLY A 197 -4.56 -17.98 -18.30
N THR A 198 -4.41 -19.21 -17.81
CA THR A 198 -4.41 -19.50 -16.37
C THR A 198 -3.02 -19.28 -15.77
N LEU A 199 -2.89 -19.26 -14.44
CA LEU A 199 -1.61 -19.08 -13.76
C LEU A 199 -1.04 -20.41 -13.25
N ASP A 200 0.25 -20.59 -13.44
CA ASP A 200 1.08 -21.46 -12.62
C ASP A 200 1.60 -20.66 -11.42
N VAL A 201 1.27 -21.10 -10.20
CA VAL A 201 1.74 -20.48 -8.96
C VAL A 201 2.66 -21.40 -8.16
N SER A 202 3.15 -22.49 -8.78
CA SER A 202 3.98 -23.49 -8.10
C SER A 202 5.44 -23.03 -7.93
N ARG A 203 5.89 -22.05 -8.72
CA ARG A 203 7.25 -21.50 -8.61
C ARG A 203 7.35 -20.59 -7.39
N SER A 204 8.08 -21.05 -6.39
CA SER A 204 8.44 -20.25 -5.23
C SER A 204 9.91 -20.42 -4.84
N LYS A 205 10.46 -19.42 -4.16
CA LYS A 205 11.83 -19.39 -3.66
C LYS A 205 11.84 -18.82 -2.25
N VAL A 206 12.48 -19.53 -1.31
CA VAL A 206 12.79 -18.96 0.00
C VAL A 206 13.83 -17.86 -0.18
N ILE A 207 13.47 -16.64 0.21
CA ILE A 207 14.31 -15.45 0.17
C ILE A 207 15.14 -15.32 1.45
N SER A 208 14.51 -15.55 2.59
CA SER A 208 15.15 -15.52 3.90
C SER A 208 14.38 -16.40 4.88
N GLU A 209 15.08 -17.03 5.81
CA GLU A 209 14.47 -17.69 6.97
C GLU A 209 14.45 -16.78 8.22
N ASP A 210 15.01 -15.57 8.08
CA ASP A 210 15.12 -14.57 9.13
C ASP A 210 14.56 -13.23 8.64
N SER A 211 13.24 -13.10 8.62
CA SER A 211 12.57 -11.86 8.26
C SER A 211 11.46 -11.46 9.22
N LEU A 212 11.37 -10.15 9.45
CA LEU A 212 10.26 -9.47 10.14
C LEU A 212 9.23 -8.87 9.17
N LEU A 213 9.34 -9.16 7.86
CA LEU A 213 8.41 -8.57 6.90
C LEU A 213 6.98 -9.00 7.28
N VAL A 214 6.07 -8.04 7.29
CA VAL A 214 4.63 -8.31 7.47
C VAL A 214 3.89 -7.87 6.22
N SER A 215 2.57 -7.99 6.19
CA SER A 215 1.74 -7.37 5.15
C SER A 215 1.99 -5.85 5.06
N ASN A 216 1.35 -5.15 4.13
CA ASN A 216 1.44 -3.69 4.07
C ASN A 216 0.96 -3.07 5.39
N HIS A 217 1.91 -2.80 6.30
CA HIS A 217 1.69 -2.02 7.53
C HIS A 217 1.23 -0.62 7.11
N SER A 218 1.33 0.37 7.99
CA SER A 218 0.56 1.60 7.81
C SER A 218 0.95 2.39 6.56
N GLY A 219 2.18 2.35 6.06
CA GLY A 219 2.61 3.08 4.84
C GLY A 219 2.66 2.26 3.55
N GLY A 220 3.02 0.98 3.65
CA GLY A 220 2.84 0.00 2.58
C GLY A 220 3.58 0.28 1.27
N GLY A 221 4.77 0.91 1.24
CA GLY A 221 5.56 1.01 0.00
C GLY A 221 6.02 -0.36 -0.54
N ASN A 222 6.55 -0.39 -1.76
CA ASN A 222 7.04 -1.62 -2.41
C ASN A 222 8.17 -2.26 -1.61
N SER A 223 8.10 -3.58 -1.39
CA SER A 223 9.23 -4.39 -0.87
C SER A 223 9.80 -5.34 -1.91
N VAL A 224 9.17 -5.38 -3.09
CA VAL A 224 9.59 -6.17 -4.24
C VAL A 224 9.33 -5.34 -5.49
N ILE A 225 10.28 -5.38 -6.42
CA ILE A 225 10.16 -4.82 -7.77
C ILE A 225 10.84 -5.75 -8.78
N THR A 226 10.36 -5.73 -10.01
CA THR A 226 10.98 -6.38 -11.16
C THR A 226 11.64 -5.31 -12.02
N LEU A 227 12.94 -5.47 -12.28
CA LEU A 227 13.73 -4.61 -13.13
C LEU A 227 14.49 -5.48 -14.13
N GLY A 228 14.11 -5.39 -15.41
CA GLY A 228 14.65 -6.25 -16.46
C GLY A 228 14.35 -7.73 -16.18
N ASP A 229 15.39 -8.55 -16.09
CA ASP A 229 15.33 -9.98 -15.79
C ASP A 229 15.55 -10.30 -14.30
N ARG A 230 15.46 -9.30 -13.42
CA ARG A 230 15.68 -9.47 -11.99
C ARG A 230 14.45 -9.09 -11.17
N VAL A 231 14.15 -9.90 -10.16
CA VAL A 231 13.23 -9.56 -9.08
C VAL A 231 14.04 -9.19 -7.86
N ILE A 232 13.87 -7.96 -7.39
CA ILE A 232 14.66 -7.37 -6.31
C ILE A 232 13.76 -7.24 -5.09
N VAL A 233 14.22 -7.76 -3.94
CA VAL A 233 13.43 -7.81 -2.71
C VAL A 233 14.19 -7.12 -1.59
N ALA A 234 13.59 -6.09 -1.00
CA ALA A 234 14.08 -5.43 0.21
C ALA A 234 13.27 -5.89 1.42
N PHE A 235 13.94 -6.33 2.49
CA PHE A 235 13.28 -6.93 3.66
C PHE A 235 14.01 -6.64 4.98
N PRO A 236 13.29 -6.59 6.10
CA PRO A 236 13.89 -6.47 7.43
C PRO A 236 14.30 -7.84 7.95
N GLY A 237 15.50 -7.93 8.52
CA GLY A 237 15.97 -9.09 9.28
C GLY A 237 15.39 -9.12 10.68
N ARG A 238 15.31 -10.32 11.27
CA ARG A 238 14.81 -10.51 12.64
C ARG A 238 15.94 -10.64 13.65
N THR A 239 17.09 -11.14 13.22
CA THR A 239 18.27 -11.35 14.07
C THR A 239 19.11 -10.07 14.10
N PRO A 240 19.41 -9.51 15.29
CA PRO A 240 20.33 -8.37 15.40
C PRO A 240 21.74 -8.73 14.92
N LEU A 241 22.48 -7.76 14.41
CA LEU A 241 23.90 -7.96 14.11
C LEU A 241 24.71 -8.10 15.42
N PRO A 242 25.76 -8.94 15.46
CA PRO A 242 26.62 -9.08 16.64
C PRO A 242 27.20 -7.74 17.11
N GLY A 243 27.05 -7.42 18.40
CA GLY A 243 27.50 -6.15 18.99
C GLY A 243 26.65 -4.93 18.63
N LYS A 244 25.48 -5.15 18.00
CA LYS A 244 24.53 -4.13 17.55
C LYS A 244 23.09 -4.45 17.99
N GLU A 245 22.94 -5.13 19.12
CA GLU A 245 21.66 -5.67 19.62
C GLU A 245 20.60 -4.58 19.93
N LYS A 246 21.04 -3.32 20.08
CA LYS A 246 20.17 -2.15 20.32
C LYS A 246 20.25 -1.09 19.21
N ALA A 247 20.86 -1.42 18.08
CA ALA A 247 21.13 -0.46 17.01
C ALA A 247 19.99 -0.37 15.97
N GLY A 248 18.86 -1.05 16.20
CA GLY A 248 17.72 -1.09 15.29
C GLY A 248 17.63 -2.39 14.50
N THR A 249 16.81 -2.35 13.45
CA THR A 249 16.52 -3.50 12.60
C THR A 249 17.46 -3.52 11.40
N PRO A 250 18.22 -4.60 11.19
CA PRO A 250 18.99 -4.75 9.96
C PRO A 250 18.05 -4.91 8.77
N GLN A 251 18.31 -4.18 7.70
CA GLN A 251 17.49 -4.18 6.49
C GLN A 251 18.36 -4.59 5.32
N TYR A 252 17.89 -5.59 4.59
CA TYR A 252 18.64 -6.29 3.57
C TYR A 252 17.97 -6.15 2.21
N ILE A 253 18.73 -6.45 1.16
CA ILE A 253 18.24 -6.60 -0.19
C ILE A 253 18.81 -7.87 -0.83
N VAL A 254 18.01 -8.54 -1.67
CA VAL A 254 18.43 -9.65 -2.52
C VAL A 254 17.93 -9.45 -3.94
N SER A 255 18.56 -10.15 -4.89
CA SER A 255 18.14 -10.20 -6.27
C SER A 255 17.94 -11.66 -6.69
N TYR A 256 16.82 -11.93 -7.35
CA TYR A 256 16.51 -13.20 -7.97
C TYR A 256 16.54 -13.02 -9.49
N ASP A 257 17.43 -13.75 -10.16
CA ASP A 257 17.59 -13.75 -11.61
C ASP A 257 16.55 -14.68 -12.25
N LEU A 258 15.70 -14.12 -13.10
CA LEU A 258 14.60 -14.81 -13.79
C LEU A 258 15.09 -15.71 -14.94
N THR A 259 16.32 -15.54 -15.41
CA THR A 259 16.94 -16.32 -16.49
C THR A 259 17.70 -17.52 -15.91
N THR A 260 18.54 -17.29 -14.89
CA THR A 260 19.38 -18.33 -14.29
C THR A 260 18.73 -19.00 -13.08
N HIS A 261 17.62 -18.46 -12.58
CA HIS A 261 16.87 -18.91 -11.42
C HIS A 261 17.70 -18.90 -10.12
N ARG A 262 18.72 -18.04 -10.07
CA ARG A 262 19.64 -17.91 -8.94
C ARG A 262 19.22 -16.76 -8.03
N LEU A 263 19.32 -16.99 -6.73
CA LEU A 263 19.17 -15.98 -5.70
C LEU A 263 20.56 -15.51 -5.25
N SER A 264 20.79 -14.20 -5.18
CA SER A 264 22.02 -13.62 -4.66
C SER A 264 22.18 -13.88 -3.15
N ALA A 265 23.37 -13.58 -2.61
CA ALA A 265 23.51 -13.39 -1.17
C ALA A 265 22.76 -12.11 -0.74
N PRO A 266 22.26 -12.03 0.51
CA PRO A 266 21.71 -10.79 1.04
C PRO A 266 22.78 -9.71 1.23
N VAL A 267 22.48 -8.49 0.80
CA VAL A 267 23.31 -7.29 1.02
C VAL A 267 22.67 -6.46 2.15
N LEU A 268 23.45 -6.11 3.17
CA LEU A 268 23.00 -5.23 4.24
C LEU A 268 22.97 -3.78 3.75
N LEU A 269 21.80 -3.15 3.79
CA LEU A 269 21.63 -1.73 3.45
C LEU A 269 21.87 -0.81 4.63
N GLY A 270 21.58 -1.27 5.85
CA GLY A 270 21.76 -0.49 7.07
C GLY A 270 20.88 -0.95 8.22
N LEU A 271 20.87 -0.16 9.29
CA LEU A 271 20.08 -0.39 10.50
C LEU A 271 19.04 0.72 10.64
N GLY A 272 17.76 0.38 10.46
CA GLY A 272 16.67 1.33 10.65
C GLY A 272 16.12 1.30 12.07
N GLY A 273 15.75 2.47 12.60
CA GLY A 273 15.22 2.60 13.95
C GLY A 273 16.29 2.54 15.04
N HIS A 274 15.89 2.04 16.22
CA HIS A 274 16.74 1.82 17.38
C HIS A 274 16.20 0.63 18.18
N GLY A 275 16.96 0.14 19.17
CA GLY A 275 16.54 -0.99 19.98
C GLY A 275 16.64 -2.34 19.26
N PRO A 276 15.96 -3.39 19.75
CA PRO A 276 15.93 -4.68 19.08
C PRO A 276 15.17 -4.60 17.73
N PRO A 277 15.35 -5.58 16.84
CA PRO A 277 14.60 -5.67 15.58
C PRO A 277 13.09 -5.56 15.77
N ASP A 278 12.44 -4.76 14.92
CA ASP A 278 11.05 -4.33 15.06
C ASP A 278 10.34 -4.39 13.69
N ALA A 279 9.16 -5.02 13.64
CA ALA A 279 8.32 -5.13 12.44
C ALA A 279 7.69 -3.80 11.97
N HIS A 280 7.97 -2.69 12.64
CA HIS A 280 7.67 -1.34 12.18
C HIS A 280 8.76 -0.79 11.23
N ASN A 281 9.97 -1.36 11.27
CA ASN A 281 11.14 -0.91 10.53
C ASN A 281 11.23 -1.61 9.17
N LEU A 282 10.21 -1.42 8.33
CA LEU A 282 10.09 -2.11 7.05
C LEU A 282 10.73 -1.27 5.92
N PRO A 283 11.76 -1.78 5.21
CA PRO A 283 12.33 -1.11 4.06
C PRO A 283 11.34 -1.09 2.89
N VAL A 284 11.49 -0.08 2.06
CA VAL A 284 10.80 0.02 0.78
C VAL A 284 11.79 0.36 -0.33
N ILE A 285 11.48 -0.07 -1.55
CA ILE A 285 12.33 0.07 -2.73
C ILE A 285 11.55 0.60 -3.93
N ALA A 286 12.23 1.40 -4.75
CA ALA A 286 11.79 1.86 -6.06
C ALA A 286 13.00 1.88 -7.03
N ALA A 287 12.73 1.98 -8.33
CA ALA A 287 13.77 2.22 -9.34
C ALA A 287 13.49 3.53 -10.10
N ASP A 288 14.55 4.19 -10.56
CA ASP A 288 14.47 5.32 -11.49
C ASP A 288 14.62 4.89 -12.96
N SER A 289 14.47 5.83 -13.89
CA SER A 289 14.60 5.62 -15.34
C SER A 289 15.99 5.15 -15.78
N GLN A 290 17.02 5.43 -14.98
CA GLN A 290 18.40 5.02 -15.22
C GLN A 290 18.70 3.63 -14.66
N GLY A 291 17.76 3.02 -13.94
CA GLY A 291 17.92 1.75 -13.25
C GLY A 291 18.57 1.87 -11.88
N THR A 292 18.77 3.08 -11.35
CA THR A 292 19.21 3.27 -9.96
C THR A 292 18.15 2.71 -9.02
N LEU A 293 18.59 1.87 -8.09
CA LEU A 293 17.74 1.32 -7.04
C LEU A 293 17.75 2.29 -5.86
N HIS A 294 16.58 2.73 -5.43
CA HIS A 294 16.41 3.62 -4.29
C HIS A 294 15.77 2.86 -3.13
N ALA A 295 16.44 2.84 -1.98
CA ALA A 295 15.91 2.23 -0.77
C ALA A 295 15.70 3.28 0.32
N VAL A 296 14.52 3.25 0.93
CA VAL A 296 14.26 3.97 2.17
C VAL A 296 14.10 2.94 3.28
N LEU A 297 15.01 3.01 4.26
CA LEU A 297 15.03 2.11 5.40
C LEU A 297 13.99 2.58 6.41
N GLY A 298 13.05 1.69 6.71
CA GLY A 298 11.97 1.96 7.65
C GLY A 298 12.49 2.17 9.06
N ALA A 299 11.76 2.94 9.85
CA ALA A 299 12.11 3.25 11.24
C ALA A 299 10.86 3.30 12.12
N HIS A 300 11.08 3.23 13.44
CA HIS A 300 10.04 3.35 14.45
C HIS A 300 10.46 4.45 15.43
N HIS A 301 9.74 5.57 15.35
CA HIS A 301 10.04 6.80 16.09
C HIS A 301 11.43 7.39 15.85
N GLU A 302 12.10 7.05 14.75
CA GLU A 302 13.42 7.54 14.37
C GLU A 302 13.42 8.05 12.92
N PRO A 303 14.43 8.86 12.50
CA PRO A 303 14.56 9.26 11.10
C PRO A 303 14.56 8.06 10.16
N PHE A 304 13.89 8.19 9.01
CA PHE A 304 14.14 7.28 7.90
C PHE A 304 15.57 7.47 7.41
N LEU A 305 16.16 6.39 6.88
CA LEU A 305 17.43 6.45 6.19
C LEU A 305 17.20 6.22 4.70
N TYR A 306 17.93 6.92 3.85
CA TYR A 306 17.91 6.75 2.41
C TYR A 306 19.28 6.28 1.92
N THR A 307 19.28 5.32 1.02
CA THR A 307 20.46 4.88 0.27
C THR A 307 20.06 4.50 -1.16
N HIS A 308 21.03 4.46 -2.07
CA HIS A 308 20.84 4.04 -3.45
C HIS A 308 22.01 3.23 -3.97
N SER A 309 21.77 2.40 -4.99
CA SER A 309 22.80 1.63 -5.68
C SER A 309 23.78 2.56 -6.39
N LEU A 310 25.07 2.21 -6.38
CA LEU A 310 26.10 2.96 -7.11
C LEU A 310 26.18 2.58 -8.59
N GLN A 311 25.63 1.43 -8.97
CA GLN A 311 25.49 0.98 -10.35
C GLN A 311 24.04 0.64 -10.66
N PRO A 312 23.53 1.04 -11.85
CA PRO A 312 22.19 0.67 -12.30
C PRO A 312 21.89 -0.83 -12.22
N GLY A 313 20.75 -1.17 -11.63
CA GLY A 313 20.22 -2.54 -11.55
C GLY A 313 21.02 -3.52 -10.68
N SER A 314 22.13 -3.07 -10.08
CA SER A 314 22.97 -3.92 -9.24
C SER A 314 22.73 -3.66 -7.77
N ILE A 315 22.57 -4.75 -7.01
CA ILE A 315 22.56 -4.70 -5.55
C ILE A 315 23.94 -4.99 -4.95
N GLU A 316 24.88 -5.53 -5.73
CA GLU A 316 26.17 -6.05 -5.26
C GLU A 316 27.33 -5.07 -5.53
N ASP A 317 27.18 -4.18 -6.52
CA ASP A 317 28.23 -3.21 -6.93
C ASP A 317 28.25 -1.93 -6.08
N GLY A 318 27.88 -2.07 -4.81
CA GLY A 318 27.95 -1.01 -3.80
C GLY A 318 26.70 -0.13 -3.70
N TRP A 319 26.58 0.49 -2.52
CA TRP A 319 25.50 1.40 -2.15
C TRP A 319 26.09 2.67 -1.57
N SER A 320 25.39 3.80 -1.73
CA SER A 320 25.73 5.02 -1.00
C SER A 320 25.64 4.82 0.51
N GLU A 321 26.38 5.61 1.29
CA GLU A 321 26.20 5.62 2.74
C GLU A 321 24.77 6.06 3.11
N PRO A 322 24.06 5.34 4.01
CA PRO A 322 22.71 5.72 4.42
C PRO A 322 22.66 7.09 5.08
N VAL A 323 21.83 7.99 4.55
CA VAL A 323 21.63 9.35 5.08
C VAL A 323 20.26 9.51 5.71
N ARG A 324 20.17 10.28 6.81
CA ARG A 324 18.87 10.62 7.43
C ARG A 324 18.09 11.57 6.53
N ILE A 325 16.78 11.34 6.40
CA ILE A 325 15.89 12.17 5.59
C ILE A 325 14.72 12.74 6.39
N GLY A 326 14.17 13.86 5.90
CA GLY A 326 13.05 14.59 6.51
C GLY A 326 13.46 15.51 7.66
N THR A 327 12.49 16.27 8.18
CA THR A 327 12.74 17.17 9.32
C THR A 327 13.07 16.38 10.59
N PRO A 328 14.15 16.73 11.30
CA PRO A 328 14.52 16.12 12.57
C PRO A 328 13.44 16.28 13.66
N LYS A 329 13.43 15.38 14.64
CA LYS A 329 12.67 15.57 15.88
C LYS A 329 13.20 16.78 16.66
N ARG A 330 12.32 17.59 17.27
CA ARG A 330 12.74 18.82 18.00
C ARG A 330 13.44 18.50 19.32
N ARG A 331 13.02 17.43 19.99
CA ARG A 331 13.59 16.98 21.27
C ARG A 331 13.94 15.50 21.22
N ALA A 332 14.99 15.09 21.94
CA ALA A 332 15.43 13.70 21.97
C ALA A 332 14.35 12.72 22.46
N ALA A 333 13.51 13.16 23.40
CA ALA A 333 12.40 12.40 23.97
C ALA A 333 11.16 12.30 23.05
N GLU A 334 11.13 13.03 21.94
CA GLU A 334 10.04 12.94 20.96
C GLU A 334 10.28 11.78 20.00
N GLY A 335 9.21 11.32 19.36
CA GLY A 335 9.32 10.42 18.23
C GLY A 335 9.73 11.14 16.96
N SER A 336 10.02 10.38 15.90
CA SER A 336 10.25 10.90 14.55
C SER A 336 9.36 10.16 13.55
N TYR A 337 9.92 9.63 12.46
CA TYR A 337 9.17 8.98 11.40
C TYR A 337 8.81 7.52 11.72
N THR A 338 7.72 7.03 11.12
CA THR A 338 7.33 5.63 11.10
C THR A 338 6.47 5.33 9.89
N TYR A 339 6.60 4.12 9.35
CA TYR A 339 5.84 3.59 8.20
C TYR A 339 6.11 4.32 6.89
N VAL A 340 6.92 3.71 6.03
CA VAL A 340 7.29 4.32 4.75
C VAL A 340 6.30 3.93 3.66
N GLY A 341 5.75 4.91 2.95
CA GLY A 341 5.29 4.79 1.57
C GLY A 341 6.32 5.44 0.65
N LEU A 342 6.64 4.79 -0.48
CA LEU A 342 7.60 5.29 -1.46
C LEU A 342 7.08 4.99 -2.87
N VAL A 343 7.20 5.98 -3.75
CA VAL A 343 7.13 5.82 -5.21
C VAL A 343 8.20 6.69 -5.87
N CYS A 344 8.70 6.25 -7.02
CA CYS A 344 9.50 7.07 -7.94
C CYS A 344 8.59 7.46 -9.12
N ASP A 345 8.39 8.75 -9.38
CA ASP A 345 7.54 9.21 -10.49
C ASP A 345 8.30 9.18 -11.84
N PRO A 346 7.62 9.34 -12.99
CA PRO A 346 8.27 9.32 -14.31
C PRO A 346 9.34 10.39 -14.56
N ALA A 347 9.48 11.38 -13.67
CA ALA A 347 10.50 12.42 -13.71
C ALA A 347 11.67 12.11 -12.76
N ASP A 348 11.83 10.84 -12.36
CA ASP A 348 12.84 10.37 -11.41
C ASP A 348 12.77 11.09 -10.04
N THR A 349 11.58 11.58 -9.67
CA THR A 349 11.34 12.20 -8.37
C THR A 349 10.90 11.14 -7.37
N LEU A 350 11.60 11.08 -6.24
CA LEU A 350 11.22 10.22 -5.12
C LEU A 350 10.19 10.93 -4.25
N HIS A 351 9.07 10.27 -4.04
CA HIS A 351 7.98 10.71 -3.17
C HIS A 351 7.88 9.76 -2.00
N VAL A 352 8.05 10.29 -0.79
CA VAL A 352 7.94 9.53 0.45
C VAL A 352 6.83 10.11 1.30
N VAL A 353 5.98 9.24 1.84
CA VAL A 353 5.01 9.62 2.87
C VAL A 353 5.29 8.76 4.10
N GLY A 354 5.15 9.37 5.27
CA GLY A 354 5.26 8.67 6.53
C GLY A 354 4.55 9.40 7.67
N ARG A 355 4.34 8.69 8.77
CA ARG A 355 3.86 9.28 10.01
C ARG A 355 5.02 9.95 10.73
N TRP A 356 4.91 11.23 11.09
CA TRP A 356 5.95 11.97 11.78
C TRP A 356 5.46 12.48 13.13
N ALA A 357 6.23 12.22 14.20
CA ALA A 357 5.90 12.58 15.58
C ALA A 357 6.86 13.61 16.20
N GLY A 358 7.70 14.26 15.39
CA GLY A 358 8.79 15.14 15.82
C GLY A 358 8.39 16.54 16.30
N ASP A 359 7.09 16.77 16.52
CA ASP A 359 6.53 18.03 16.98
C ASP A 359 5.66 17.79 18.23
N SER A 360 6.31 17.73 19.40
CA SER A 360 5.65 17.51 20.69
C SER A 360 4.74 16.26 20.72
N TYR A 361 5.17 15.18 20.04
CA TYR A 361 4.41 13.94 19.95
C TYR A 361 3.03 14.10 19.29
N THR A 362 2.92 15.05 18.35
CA THR A 362 1.80 15.19 17.43
C THR A 362 2.08 14.39 16.17
N PHE A 363 1.29 13.34 15.94
CA PHE A 363 1.53 12.36 14.88
C PHE A 363 0.91 12.87 13.59
N LYS A 364 1.69 13.60 12.78
CA LYS A 364 1.25 14.16 11.50
C LYS A 364 1.45 13.14 10.38
N LEU A 365 0.68 13.25 9.31
CA LEU A 365 1.00 12.60 8.04
C LEU A 365 1.91 13.55 7.26
N ALA A 366 3.15 13.14 7.00
CA ALA A 366 4.19 13.98 6.43
C ALA A 366 4.63 13.47 5.07
N TYR A 367 4.94 14.40 4.17
CA TYR A 367 5.42 14.17 2.82
C TYR A 367 6.85 14.68 2.65
N LEU A 368 7.72 13.87 2.09
CA LEU A 368 9.10 14.19 1.75
C LEU A 368 9.29 13.99 0.24
N ARG A 369 10.13 14.82 -0.36
CA ARG A 369 10.43 14.75 -1.78
C ARG A 369 11.93 14.88 -2.02
N LYS A 370 12.42 14.13 -3.00
CA LYS A 370 13.74 14.34 -3.60
C LYS A 370 13.59 14.35 -5.11
N LYS A 371 13.77 15.51 -5.74
CA LYS A 371 13.85 15.60 -7.21
C LYS A 371 15.16 14.99 -7.71
N GLN A 372 15.17 14.51 -8.95
CA GLN A 372 16.38 13.99 -9.58
C GLN A 372 17.53 15.01 -9.50
N GLY A 373 18.72 14.56 -9.12
CA GLY A 373 19.91 15.41 -8.98
C GLY A 373 19.86 16.44 -7.83
N GLN A 374 18.74 16.57 -7.11
CA GLN A 374 18.57 17.56 -6.03
C GLN A 374 18.68 16.91 -4.64
N PRO A 375 19.01 17.68 -3.58
CA PRO A 375 18.93 17.19 -2.21
C PRO A 375 17.47 16.91 -1.80
N TRP A 376 17.30 16.22 -0.67
CA TRP A 376 16.00 16.05 -0.03
C TRP A 376 15.44 17.40 0.43
N GLU A 377 14.16 17.64 0.18
CA GLU A 377 13.43 18.77 0.71
C GLU A 377 13.07 18.57 2.19
N ALA A 378 12.85 19.67 2.92
CA ALA A 378 12.19 19.60 4.22
C ALA A 378 10.79 18.98 4.05
N ASN A 379 10.34 18.17 5.02
CA ASN A 379 9.03 17.55 4.89
C ASN A 379 7.91 18.61 4.97
N ARG A 380 6.81 18.32 4.30
CA ARG A 380 5.56 19.08 4.39
C ARG A 380 4.54 18.27 5.16
N ASP A 381 3.70 18.94 5.94
CA ASP A 381 2.57 18.30 6.59
C ASP A 381 1.43 18.14 5.58
N LEU A 382 0.84 16.94 5.48
CA LEU A 382 -0.34 16.67 4.65
C LEU A 382 -1.62 16.67 5.49
N VAL A 383 -1.56 16.04 6.67
CA VAL A 383 -2.69 15.99 7.61
C VAL A 383 -2.16 16.15 9.02
N ILE A 384 -2.78 17.06 9.77
CA ILE A 384 -2.40 17.41 11.13
C ILE A 384 -3.57 17.04 12.05
N PRO A 385 -3.36 16.15 13.03
CA PRO A 385 -4.42 15.81 13.97
C PRO A 385 -4.73 17.01 14.87
N PHE A 386 -5.93 17.04 15.45
CA PHE A 386 -6.37 18.17 16.29
C PHE A 386 -5.69 18.21 17.67
N LYS A 387 -4.92 17.18 18.02
CA LYS A 387 -4.22 17.05 19.31
C LYS A 387 -2.96 16.19 19.18
N GLY A 388 -2.07 16.36 20.15
CA GLY A 388 -0.98 15.42 20.41
C GLY A 388 -1.47 14.07 20.93
N ASN A 389 -0.52 13.15 21.15
CA ASN A 389 -0.72 11.72 21.42
C ASN A 389 -0.94 10.89 20.16
N TYR A 390 -0.99 9.58 20.38
CA TYR A 390 -0.85 8.58 19.33
C TYR A 390 -2.01 8.60 18.32
N HIS A 391 -1.67 8.93 17.08
CA HIS A 391 -2.50 8.70 15.90
C HIS A 391 -1.73 7.80 14.93
N VAL A 392 -2.45 6.88 14.30
CA VAL A 392 -1.92 6.07 13.19
C VAL A 392 -2.55 6.56 11.90
N TRP A 393 -1.71 6.73 10.89
CA TRP A 393 -2.13 7.00 9.51
C TRP A 393 -1.90 5.75 8.68
N TYR A 394 -2.97 5.04 8.38
CA TYR A 394 -2.93 3.92 7.44
C TYR A 394 -2.97 4.49 6.02
N HIS A 395 -1.82 4.91 5.54
CA HIS A 395 -1.65 5.60 4.27
C HIS A 395 -1.09 4.66 3.19
N LYS A 396 -1.43 4.92 1.93
CA LYS A 396 -0.92 4.17 0.77
C LYS A 396 -0.71 5.15 -0.36
N LEU A 397 0.55 5.31 -0.75
CA LEU A 397 0.96 6.20 -1.83
C LEU A 397 1.02 5.41 -3.14
N THR A 398 0.44 5.97 -4.19
CA THR A 398 0.33 5.37 -5.53
C THR A 398 0.50 6.44 -6.60
N LEU A 399 0.77 5.99 -7.83
CA LEU A 399 0.86 6.81 -9.04
C LEU A 399 -0.12 6.28 -10.08
N ASP A 400 -0.58 7.16 -10.97
CA ASP A 400 -1.16 6.74 -12.24
C ASP A 400 -0.12 6.77 -13.39
N GLY A 401 -0.52 6.31 -14.58
CA GLY A 401 0.35 6.31 -15.76
C GLY A 401 0.75 7.70 -16.28
N ARG A 402 0.21 8.79 -15.71
CA ARG A 402 0.58 10.18 -16.02
C ARG A 402 1.53 10.78 -14.97
N GLY A 403 1.90 10.02 -13.94
CA GLY A 403 2.72 10.49 -12.83
C GLY A 403 1.94 11.30 -11.78
N ARG A 404 0.60 11.32 -11.83
CA ARG A 404 -0.19 11.94 -10.76
C ARG A 404 -0.12 11.08 -9.51
N LEU A 405 0.06 11.72 -8.36
CA LEU A 405 0.18 11.07 -7.06
C LEU A 405 -1.19 10.95 -6.41
N PHE A 406 -1.46 9.79 -5.81
CA PHE A 406 -2.66 9.52 -5.03
C PHE A 406 -2.27 8.93 -3.69
N LEU A 407 -2.79 9.53 -2.61
CA LEU A 407 -2.53 9.10 -1.24
C LEU A 407 -3.84 8.77 -0.55
N ASN A 408 -4.15 7.47 -0.46
CA ASN A 408 -5.18 7.01 0.44
C ASN A 408 -4.70 7.14 1.88
N TYR A 409 -5.57 7.54 2.80
CA TYR A 409 -5.28 7.45 4.22
C TYR A 409 -6.53 7.22 5.06
N VAL A 410 -6.30 6.60 6.23
CA VAL A 410 -7.27 6.51 7.32
C VAL A 410 -6.59 6.91 8.61
N CYS A 411 -7.25 7.77 9.38
CA CYS A 411 -6.79 8.16 10.70
C CYS A 411 -7.35 7.22 11.78
N ARG A 412 -6.48 6.69 12.63
CA ARG A 412 -6.88 6.03 13.88
C ARG A 412 -6.33 6.84 15.06
N ALA A 413 -7.21 7.51 15.78
CA ALA A 413 -6.88 8.18 17.03
C ALA A 413 -7.03 7.20 18.20
N ASP A 414 -5.90 6.69 18.72
CA ASP A 414 -5.92 5.59 19.68
C ASP A 414 -6.14 6.09 21.13
N THR A 415 -5.76 7.33 21.42
CA THR A 415 -5.91 7.92 22.76
C THR A 415 -7.10 8.89 22.82
N LYS A 416 -8.13 8.54 23.60
CA LYS A 416 -9.25 9.42 23.94
C LYS A 416 -9.01 10.07 25.31
N ARG A 417 -9.25 11.37 25.42
CA ARG A 417 -9.37 12.06 26.71
C ARG A 417 -10.78 11.81 27.25
N SER A 418 -10.95 11.78 28.57
CA SER A 418 -12.23 11.45 29.22
C SER A 418 -13.38 12.38 28.80
N ASP A 419 -13.08 13.66 28.58
CA ASP A 419 -14.02 14.69 28.12
C ASP A 419 -14.42 14.54 26.64
N GLU A 420 -13.63 13.83 25.83
CA GLU A 420 -13.94 13.56 24.42
C GLU A 420 -14.89 12.38 24.22
N VAL A 421 -14.98 11.47 25.19
CA VAL A 421 -15.80 10.25 25.10
C VAL A 421 -17.30 10.56 24.90
N PRO A 422 -17.92 11.51 25.63
CA PRO A 422 -19.31 11.87 25.38
C PRO A 422 -19.54 12.41 23.96
N SER A 423 -18.63 13.24 23.44
CA SER A 423 -18.73 13.74 22.06
C SER A 423 -18.55 12.63 21.03
N PHE A 424 -17.63 11.71 21.29
CA PHE A 424 -17.41 10.52 20.47
C PHE A 424 -18.69 9.67 20.39
N LEU A 425 -19.28 9.32 21.54
CA LEU A 425 -20.48 8.48 21.62
C LEU A 425 -21.72 9.16 21.03
N ARG A 426 -21.83 10.49 21.13
CA ARG A 426 -22.90 11.24 20.44
C ARG A 426 -22.80 11.10 18.92
N LYS A 427 -21.58 11.12 18.38
CA LYS A 427 -21.35 10.99 16.93
C LYS A 427 -21.46 9.54 16.44
N TRP A 428 -21.08 8.58 17.28
CA TRP A 428 -21.10 7.15 16.96
C TRP A 428 -21.66 6.30 18.12
N PRO A 429 -22.98 6.32 18.34
CA PRO A 429 -23.60 5.71 19.54
C PRO A 429 -23.51 4.19 19.60
N THR A 430 -23.32 3.53 18.46
CA THR A 430 -23.17 2.07 18.36
C THR A 430 -21.72 1.59 18.51
N ARG A 431 -20.76 2.52 18.62
CA ARG A 431 -19.33 2.19 18.74
C ARG A 431 -18.95 2.01 20.22
N PRO A 432 -18.19 0.95 20.57
CA PRO A 432 -17.81 0.72 21.96
C PRO A 432 -16.94 1.88 22.47
N PRO A 433 -17.17 2.46 23.65
CA PRO A 433 -16.44 3.64 24.14
C PRO A 433 -14.94 3.40 24.30
N GLU A 434 -14.55 2.17 24.64
CA GLU A 434 -13.17 1.75 24.91
C GLU A 434 -12.47 1.13 23.69
N GLY A 435 -13.13 1.14 22.52
CA GLY A 435 -12.56 0.62 21.29
C GLY A 435 -11.44 1.52 20.74
N SER A 436 -10.39 0.88 20.25
CA SER A 436 -9.25 1.50 19.60
C SER A 436 -9.46 1.79 18.10
N PHE A 437 -10.57 1.33 17.51
CA PHE A 437 -10.79 1.27 16.05
C PHE A 437 -11.81 2.30 15.50
N LEU A 438 -12.01 3.41 16.19
CA LEU A 438 -13.33 4.04 16.15
C LEU A 438 -13.47 5.35 15.35
N THR A 439 -12.45 5.81 14.64
CA THR A 439 -12.45 7.13 13.96
C THR A 439 -12.05 7.03 12.51
N GLN A 440 -12.59 6.04 11.80
CA GLN A 440 -12.16 5.70 10.46
C GLN A 440 -12.96 6.53 9.44
N SER A 441 -12.35 7.60 8.94
CA SER A 441 -12.78 8.26 7.70
C SER A 441 -11.73 7.95 6.63
N HIS A 442 -12.17 7.24 5.61
CA HIS A 442 -11.36 6.96 4.44
C HIS A 442 -11.27 8.20 3.57
N CYS A 443 -10.04 8.62 3.26
CA CYS A 443 -9.80 9.82 2.47
C CYS A 443 -8.78 9.55 1.37
N LEU A 444 -8.85 10.35 0.31
CA LEU A 444 -7.91 10.33 -0.79
C LEU A 444 -7.40 11.75 -1.03
N LEU A 445 -6.09 11.96 -0.89
CA LEU A 445 -5.43 13.14 -1.43
C LEU A 445 -4.88 12.84 -2.81
N MET A 446 -4.71 13.88 -3.61
CA MET A 446 -3.99 13.79 -4.86
C MET A 446 -3.10 15.01 -5.13
N SER A 447 -2.10 14.80 -5.98
CA SER A 447 -1.25 15.84 -6.56
C SER A 447 -1.02 15.55 -8.05
N ASP A 448 -1.21 16.56 -8.88
CA ASP A 448 -1.01 16.56 -10.33
C ASP A 448 0.16 17.45 -10.78
N ASP A 449 0.96 17.93 -9.83
CA ASP A 449 2.08 18.86 -10.04
C ASP A 449 3.40 18.35 -9.44
N GLY A 450 3.59 17.03 -9.43
CA GLY A 450 4.81 16.41 -8.87
C GLY A 450 4.96 16.61 -7.36
N GLY A 451 3.83 16.72 -6.64
CA GLY A 451 3.78 16.90 -5.20
C GLY A 451 4.10 18.31 -4.72
N ASP A 452 4.01 19.32 -5.59
CA ASP A 452 4.13 20.73 -5.19
C ASP A 452 2.91 21.18 -4.38
N SER A 453 1.71 20.74 -4.77
CA SER A 453 0.47 20.92 -4.02
C SER A 453 -0.31 19.61 -3.87
N TRP A 454 -1.15 19.55 -2.84
CA TRP A 454 -2.00 18.39 -2.55
C TRP A 454 -3.42 18.86 -2.21
N ARG A 455 -4.43 18.10 -2.60
CA ARG A 455 -5.84 18.38 -2.30
C ARG A 455 -6.65 17.10 -2.07
N LEU A 456 -7.83 17.21 -1.45
CA LEU A 456 -8.81 16.11 -1.46
C LEU A 456 -9.22 15.78 -2.90
N ALA A 457 -9.13 14.50 -3.24
CA ALA A 457 -9.51 13.98 -4.55
C ALA A 457 -11.02 13.74 -4.62
N THR A 458 -11.60 14.16 -5.73
CA THR A 458 -13.02 13.98 -6.09
C THR A 458 -13.15 12.94 -7.21
N SER A 459 -14.38 12.54 -7.55
CA SER A 459 -14.60 11.64 -8.70
C SER A 459 -14.04 12.23 -9.99
N ALA A 460 -14.09 13.55 -10.17
CA ALA A 460 -13.55 14.21 -11.36
C ALA A 460 -12.03 14.01 -11.52
N ASP A 461 -11.30 13.85 -10.41
CA ASP A 461 -9.85 13.61 -10.44
C ASP A 461 -9.50 12.17 -10.86
N LEU A 462 -10.42 11.22 -10.65
CA LEU A 462 -10.26 9.80 -10.98
C LEU A 462 -10.84 9.40 -12.33
N LEU A 463 -11.85 10.13 -12.81
CA LEU A 463 -12.42 9.88 -14.13
C LEU A 463 -11.42 10.30 -15.22
N PRO A 464 -11.32 9.53 -16.32
CA PRO A 464 -10.60 9.99 -17.50
C PRO A 464 -11.17 11.34 -17.92
N ALA A 465 -10.29 12.30 -18.26
CA ALA A 465 -10.75 13.53 -18.89
C ALA A 465 -11.64 13.14 -20.09
N ALA A 466 -12.85 13.69 -20.16
CA ALA A 466 -13.74 13.43 -21.29
C ALA A 466 -12.94 13.67 -22.57
N ALA A 467 -12.87 12.66 -23.44
CA ALA A 467 -12.27 12.84 -24.75
C ALA A 467 -13.02 14.00 -25.41
N THR A 468 -12.30 15.09 -25.65
CA THR A 468 -12.84 16.26 -26.37
C THR A 468 -12.68 16.04 -27.86
#